data_AF-A0A436RDS8-F1
#
_entry.id   AF-A0A436RDS8-F1
#
_cell.length_a   1.000
_cell.length_b   1.000
_cell.length_c   1.000
_cell.angle_alpha   90.00
_cell.angle_beta   90.00
_cell.angle_gamma   90.00
#
_symmetry.space_group_name_H-M   'P 1'
#
loop_
_entity.id
_entity.type
_entity.pdbx_description
1 polymer ?
#
loop_
_entity_poly.entity_id
_entity_poly.type
_entity_poly.pdbx_seq_one_letter_code
_entity_poly.pdbx_strand_id
1 'polypeptide(L)' 'LKSRRNLSPSTIRRMVSYFARHEVDKKGRNYGNEDNPSAGYIAWLLWGGDEGCAWALEMKKKVGNAPDI' A
#
# COMPACT_ATOMS: atom_id res chain seq x y z
N LEU A 1 12.20 9.69 17.74
CA LEU A 1 11.35 8.61 17.18
C LEU A 1 11.59 7.33 17.98
N LYS A 2 10.64 6.96 18.87
CA LYS A 2 10.70 5.67 19.58
C LYS A 2 10.30 4.57 18.57
N SER A 3 11.14 3.54 18.43
CA SER A 3 10.83 2.28 17.71
C SER A 3 10.98 2.26 16.18
N ARG A 4 12.13 2.70 15.63
CA ARG A 4 12.50 2.41 14.23
C ARG A 4 12.92 0.95 14.05
N ARG A 5 11.95 0.03 14.08
CA ARG A 5 12.19 -1.38 13.75
C ARG A 5 11.98 -1.58 12.25
N ASN A 6 12.82 -2.41 11.64
CA ASN A 6 12.59 -2.86 10.28
C ASN A 6 11.27 -3.64 10.21
N LEU A 7 10.52 -3.44 9.13
CA LEU A 7 9.31 -4.23 8.89
C LEU A 7 9.70 -5.67 8.51
N SER A 8 8.90 -6.62 8.96
CA SER A 8 9.09 -8.03 8.56
C SER A 8 8.79 -8.22 7.07
N PRO A 9 9.45 -9.17 6.38
CA PRO A 9 9.13 -9.55 5.01
C PRO A 9 7.65 -9.88 4.78
N SER A 10 6.98 -10.55 5.73
CA SER A 10 5.53 -10.79 5.67
C SER A 10 4.69 -9.52 5.69
N THR A 11 5.12 -8.50 6.44
CA THR A 11 4.44 -7.20 6.48
C THR A 11 4.55 -6.50 5.13
N ILE A 12 5.72 -6.48 4.51
CA ILE A 12 5.91 -5.94 3.16
C ILE A 12 5.01 -6.67 2.14
N ARG A 13 4.95 -8.02 2.21
CA ARG A 13 4.06 -8.80 1.34
C ARG A 13 2.59 -8.45 1.54
N ARG A 14 2.14 -8.26 2.78
CA ARG A 14 0.77 -7.81 3.09
C ARG A 14 0.46 -6.43 2.53
N MET A 15 1.42 -5.50 2.58
CA MET A 15 1.27 -4.17 1.96
C MET A 15 1.08 -4.28 0.44
N VAL A 16 1.91 -5.08 -0.25
CA VAL A 16 1.72 -5.31 -1.69
C VAL A 16 0.36 -5.93 -2.00
N SER A 17 -0.07 -6.92 -1.21
CA SER A 17 -1.38 -7.54 -1.39
C SER A 17 -2.54 -6.57 -1.13
N TYR A 18 -2.38 -5.59 -0.22
CA TYR A 18 -3.37 -4.53 -0.02
C TYR A 18 -3.54 -3.73 -1.31
N PHE A 19 -2.48 -3.13 -1.85
CA PHE A 19 -2.57 -2.32 -3.06
C PHE A 19 -3.09 -3.12 -4.25
N ALA A 20 -2.63 -4.36 -4.44
CA ALA A 20 -3.10 -5.21 -5.54
C ALA A 20 -4.61 -5.49 -5.50
N ARG A 21 -5.20 -5.67 -4.32
CA ARG A 21 -6.66 -5.89 -4.19
C ARG A 21 -7.47 -4.61 -4.38
N HIS A 22 -6.93 -3.47 -3.99
CA HIS A 22 -7.64 -2.18 -4.02
C HIS A 22 -7.37 -1.38 -5.30
N GLU A 23 -6.55 -1.87 -6.22
CA GLU A 23 -6.38 -1.27 -7.55
C GLU A 23 -7.73 -1.18 -8.30
N VAL A 24 -8.66 -2.11 -8.03
CA VAL A 24 -10.01 -2.07 -8.62
C VAL A 24 -10.83 -0.86 -8.17
N ASP A 25 -10.55 -0.31 -6.98
CA ASP A 25 -11.26 0.85 -6.46
C ASP A 25 -11.04 2.10 -7.32
N LYS A 26 -9.92 2.16 -8.06
CA LYS A 26 -9.63 3.22 -9.05
C LYS A 26 -10.69 3.34 -10.14
N LYS A 27 -11.44 2.27 -10.38
CA LYS A 27 -12.55 2.21 -11.35
C LYS A 27 -13.91 2.55 -10.72
N GLY A 28 -13.95 2.78 -9.41
CA GLY A 28 -15.16 3.12 -8.67
C GLY A 28 -15.63 4.55 -8.96
N ARG A 29 -16.93 4.79 -8.73
CA ARG A 29 -17.51 6.13 -8.85
C ARG A 29 -16.82 7.12 -7.92
N ASN A 30 -16.53 8.32 -8.41
CA ASN A 30 -15.88 9.42 -7.69
C ASN A 30 -14.46 9.10 -7.18
N TYR A 31 -13.77 8.11 -7.75
CA TYR A 31 -12.36 7.93 -7.42
C TYR A 31 -11.55 9.17 -7.82
N GLY A 32 -10.81 9.75 -6.87
CA GLY A 32 -10.03 10.96 -7.09
C GLY A 32 -10.84 12.26 -7.26
N ASN A 33 -12.14 12.26 -6.96
CA ASN A 33 -12.93 13.49 -7.01
C ASN A 33 -12.48 14.46 -5.89
N GLU A 34 -12.28 15.73 -6.23
CA GLU A 34 -11.71 16.74 -5.31
C GLU A 34 -12.69 17.17 -4.21
N ASP A 35 -13.97 17.29 -4.52
CA ASP A 35 -15.00 17.78 -3.60
C ASP A 35 -15.66 16.66 -2.78
N ASN A 36 -15.79 15.46 -3.37
CA ASN A 36 -16.46 14.30 -2.80
C ASN A 36 -15.77 12.99 -3.23
N PRO A 37 -14.55 12.73 -2.72
CA PRO A 37 -13.78 11.54 -3.06
C PRO A 37 -14.46 10.25 -2.62
N SER A 38 -14.25 9.18 -3.38
CA SER A 38 -14.71 7.85 -3.00
C SER A 38 -13.98 7.33 -1.75
N ALA A 39 -14.64 6.44 -1.01
CA ALA A 39 -14.02 5.77 0.15
C ALA A 39 -12.76 4.98 -0.25
N GLY A 40 -12.75 4.39 -1.45
CA GLY A 40 -11.57 3.68 -1.99
C GLY A 40 -10.40 4.61 -2.26
N TYR A 41 -10.64 5.82 -2.77
CA TYR A 41 -9.59 6.82 -2.94
C TYR A 41 -9.00 7.28 -1.61
N ILE A 42 -9.85 7.56 -0.61
CA ILE A 42 -9.41 7.92 0.74
C ILE A 42 -8.57 6.80 1.37
N ALA A 43 -9.04 5.56 1.29
CA ALA A 43 -8.31 4.40 1.84
C ALA A 43 -6.95 4.21 1.14
N TRP A 44 -6.88 4.39 -0.17
CA TRP A 44 -5.64 4.34 -0.95
C TRP A 44 -4.61 5.36 -0.44
N LEU A 45 -5.02 6.61 -0.24
CA LEU A 45 -4.15 7.68 0.27
C LEU A 45 -3.71 7.43 1.71
N LEU A 46 -4.59 6.91 2.57
CA LEU A 46 -4.24 6.56 3.96
C LEU A 46 -3.16 5.47 4.04
N TRP A 47 -3.06 4.62 3.02
CA TRP A 47 -1.99 3.62 2.90
C TRP A 47 -0.72 4.15 2.23
N GLY A 48 -0.69 5.43 1.86
CA GLY A 48 0.47 6.10 1.28
C GLY A 48 0.37 6.35 -0.22
N GLY A 49 -0.79 6.10 -0.84
CA GLY A 49 -1.02 6.43 -2.25
C GLY A 49 -0.16 5.62 -3.22
N ASP A 50 0.05 6.19 -4.40
CA ASP A 50 0.86 5.55 -5.45
C ASP A 50 2.33 5.45 -5.03
N GLU A 51 2.85 6.40 -4.25
CA GLU A 51 4.19 6.37 -3.68
C GLU A 51 4.35 5.22 -2.67
N GLY A 52 3.35 5.01 -1.80
CA GLY A 52 3.30 3.89 -0.87
C GLY A 52 3.25 2.54 -1.59
N CYS A 53 2.49 2.46 -2.68
CA CYS A 53 2.43 1.28 -3.54
C CYS A 53 3.78 0.99 -4.21
N ALA A 54 4.39 1.99 -4.83
CA ALA A 54 5.70 1.88 -5.47
C ALA A 54 6.78 1.45 -4.48
N TRP A 55 6.81 2.06 -3.29
CA TRP A 55 7.73 1.70 -2.23
C TRP A 55 7.53 0.26 -1.75
N ALA A 56 6.29 -0.20 -1.57
CA ALA A 56 6.00 -1.57 -1.15
C ALA A 56 6.47 -2.61 -2.19
N LEU A 57 6.28 -2.31 -3.48
CA LEU A 57 6.75 -3.14 -4.59
C LEU A 57 8.28 -3.19 -4.65
N GLU A 58 8.97 -2.06 -4.45
CA GLU A 58 10.43 -2.01 -4.39
C GLU A 58 10.95 -2.81 -3.19
N MET A 59 10.36 -2.64 -2.02
CA MET A 59 10.73 -3.39 -0.83
C MET A 59 10.50 -4.89 -1.00
N LYS A 60 9.42 -5.30 -1.66
CA LYS A 60 9.17 -6.71 -2.00
C LYS A 60 10.31 -7.29 -2.85
N LYS A 61 10.85 -6.54 -3.81
CA LYS A 61 12.02 -6.98 -4.61
C LYS A 61 13.25 -7.16 -3.73
N LYS A 62 13.48 -6.26 -2.77
CA LYS A 62 14.63 -6.33 -1.84
C LYS A 62 14.55 -7.50 -0.87
N VAL A 63 13.36 -7.79 -0.30
CA VAL A 63 13.19 -8.89 0.68
C VAL A 63 12.97 -10.25 0.03
N GLY A 64 12.49 -10.29 -1.22
CA GLY A 64 12.20 -11.53 -1.93
C GLY A 64 11.27 -12.46 -1.15
N ASN A 65 11.70 -13.72 -1.00
CA ASN A 65 11.00 -14.74 -0.21
C ASN A 65 11.64 -14.96 1.17
N ALA A 66 12.38 -13.98 1.69
CA ALA A 66 12.98 -14.09 3.02
C ALA A 66 11.91 -14.42 4.07
N PRO A 67 12.21 -15.35 5.00
CA PRO A 67 11.33 -15.62 6.12
C PRO A 67 11.30 -14.40 7.06
N ASP A 68 10.27 -14.34 7.90
CA ASP A 68 10.30 -13.42 9.03
C ASP A 68 11.41 -13.85 9.99
N ILE A 69 12.15 -12.86 10.51
CA ILE A 69 13.23 -13.03 11.50
C ILE A 69 12.77 -12.57 12.88
#